data_AF-A0A1J4JTE1-F1
#
_entry.id   AF-A0A1J4JTE1-F1
#
_cell.length_a   1.000
_cell.length_b   1.000
_cell.length_c   1.000
_cell.angle_alpha   90.00
_cell.angle_beta   90.00
_cell.angle_gamma   90.00
#
_symmetry.space_group_name_H-M   'P 1'
#
loop_
_entity.id
_entity.type
_entity.pdbx_description
1 polymer ?
#
loop_
_entity_poly.entity_id
_entity_poly.type
_entity_poly.pdbx_seq_one_letter_code
_entity_poly.pdbx_strand_id
1 'polypeptide(L)'
;MLFALLICAKTLSYSHENERKNSLDRKSEVENFPTVKSANHQTKPIISNEDKINLLGTPPNTRMINDSLICEEGYISDKGIAQKGCWKCEQKCLKREAFCAYPGKCVCHRGLLGDGINDCYHPIPTIVNVTNPPTSNFIWVNFTDVDPQYQIREAFCKFNYTIVLASLDNGLLKCGLSIDAKDNRFVQISFDFFNWSQPYIIDDVWGAEQSKKAQEMQEAIEWGMPKAKKLTVVMLIVFLFLLPKIWRQVKNKQIADQHMRERVNTDAVFISA
;
A
#
# COMPACT_ATOMS: atom_id res chain seq x y z
N MET A 1 -29.26 -29.34 4.12
CA MET A 1 -28.35 -28.99 3.01
C MET A 1 -29.02 -28.19 1.88
N LEU A 2 -30.28 -28.43 1.49
CA LEU A 2 -30.93 -27.63 0.43
C LEU A 2 -31.16 -26.13 0.76
N PHE A 3 -31.33 -25.76 2.03
CA PHE A 3 -31.55 -24.36 2.41
C PHE A 3 -30.30 -23.47 2.32
N ALA A 4 -29.09 -24.06 2.34
CA ALA A 4 -27.84 -23.30 2.24
C ALA A 4 -27.53 -22.86 0.80
N LEU A 5 -28.02 -23.58 -0.21
CA LEU A 5 -27.78 -23.26 -1.63
C LEU A 5 -28.66 -22.11 -2.15
N LEU A 6 -29.83 -21.87 -1.53
CA LEU A 6 -30.76 -20.80 -1.94
C LEU A 6 -30.31 -19.40 -1.50
N ILE A 7 -29.43 -19.29 -0.49
CA ILE A 7 -28.94 -18.00 0.01
C ILE A 7 -27.79 -17.46 -0.87
N CYS A 8 -26.96 -18.33 -1.47
CA CYS A 8 -25.85 -17.90 -2.34
C CYS A 8 -26.30 -17.35 -3.71
N ALA A 9 -27.48 -17.72 -4.21
CA ALA A 9 -27.92 -17.27 -5.52
C ALA A 9 -28.42 -15.81 -5.54
N LYS A 10 -28.88 -15.27 -4.40
CA LYS A 10 -29.42 -13.89 -4.34
C LYS A 10 -28.34 -12.81 -4.18
N THR A 11 -27.15 -13.15 -3.68
CA THR A 11 -26.07 -12.16 -3.47
C THR A 11 -25.30 -11.84 -4.75
N LEU A 12 -25.30 -12.74 -5.74
CA LEU A 12 -24.58 -12.52 -7.01
C LEU A 12 -25.28 -11.55 -7.96
N SER A 13 -26.61 -11.38 -7.87
CA SER A 13 -27.32 -10.43 -8.75
C SER A 13 -27.24 -8.97 -8.28
N TYR A 14 -26.85 -8.70 -7.03
CA TYR A 14 -26.78 -7.33 -6.50
C TYR A 14 -25.48 -6.60 -6.86
N SER A 15 -24.44 -7.32 -7.29
CA SER A 15 -23.12 -6.75 -7.57
C SER A 15 -23.01 -6.03 -8.92
N HIS A 16 -23.91 -6.28 -9.88
CA HIS A 16 -23.67 -5.89 -11.27
C HIS A 16 -24.38 -4.60 -11.71
N GLU A 17 -25.22 -4.01 -10.86
CA GLU A 17 -26.03 -2.82 -11.20
C GLU A 17 -25.48 -1.51 -10.60
N ASN A 18 -24.51 -1.58 -9.69
CA ASN A 18 -23.99 -0.41 -8.98
C ASN A 18 -22.79 0.29 -9.66
N GLU A 19 -22.17 -0.32 -10.67
CA GLU A 19 -21.03 0.27 -11.39
C GLU A 19 -21.45 1.20 -12.55
N ARG A 20 -22.71 1.18 -13.00
CA ARG A 20 -23.16 2.01 -14.14
C ARG A 20 -23.55 3.44 -13.79
N LYS A 21 -23.66 3.82 -12.51
CA LYS A 21 -24.17 5.15 -12.10
C LYS A 21 -23.09 6.18 -11.73
N ASN A 22 -21.83 5.80 -11.62
CA ASN A 22 -20.77 6.73 -11.17
C ASN A 22 -19.93 7.40 -12.28
N SER A 23 -20.30 7.26 -13.56
CA SER A 23 -19.51 7.81 -14.68
C SER A 23 -20.07 9.11 -15.30
N LEU A 24 -21.14 9.72 -14.76
CA LEU A 24 -21.81 10.85 -15.43
C LEU A 24 -21.79 12.22 -14.75
N ASP A 25 -21.22 12.38 -13.54
CA ASP A 25 -21.22 13.67 -12.83
C ASP A 25 -19.80 14.15 -12.48
N ARG A 26 -19.02 14.50 -13.50
CA ARG A 26 -17.84 15.37 -13.31
C ARG A 26 -17.71 16.38 -14.44
N LYS A 27 -18.72 17.26 -14.53
CA LYS A 27 -18.69 18.49 -15.35
C LYS A 27 -18.11 19.64 -14.54
N SER A 28 -16.98 20.15 -15.03
CA SER A 28 -16.57 21.56 -15.05
C SER A 28 -16.90 22.42 -13.82
N GLU A 29 -15.93 22.57 -12.93
CA GLU A 29 -15.84 23.72 -12.02
C GLU A 29 -14.57 24.50 -12.41
N VAL A 30 -14.80 25.60 -13.13
CA VAL A 30 -13.79 26.60 -13.50
C VAL A 30 -13.75 27.58 -12.35
N GLU A 31 -12.74 27.46 -11.49
CA GLU A 31 -12.52 28.42 -10.40
C GLU A 31 -11.97 29.74 -10.93
N ASN A 32 -12.71 30.80 -10.63
CA ASN A 32 -12.35 32.20 -10.87
C ASN A 32 -11.17 32.60 -9.99
N PHE A 33 -10.05 32.96 -10.63
CA PHE A 33 -8.92 33.61 -9.94
C PHE A 33 -9.23 35.08 -9.63
N PRO A 34 -8.97 35.56 -8.40
CA PRO A 34 -9.14 36.97 -8.04
C PRO A 34 -8.09 37.86 -8.73
N THR A 35 -8.59 38.93 -9.34
CA THR A 35 -7.80 40.02 -9.93
C THR A 35 -7.07 40.81 -8.85
N VAL A 36 -5.76 40.60 -8.76
CA VAL A 36 -4.86 41.40 -7.91
C VAL A 36 -4.75 42.81 -8.50
N LYS A 37 -5.22 43.80 -7.74
CA LYS A 37 -5.08 45.22 -8.05
C LYS A 37 -3.60 45.60 -8.00
N SER A 38 -3.07 45.95 -9.17
CA SER A 38 -1.71 46.42 -9.40
C SER A 38 -1.44 47.72 -8.63
N ALA A 39 -0.52 47.66 -7.66
CA ALA A 39 0.02 48.83 -6.99
C ALA A 39 1.10 49.48 -7.86
N ASN A 40 1.03 50.80 -7.91
CA ASN A 40 1.81 51.72 -8.74
C ASN A 40 3.32 51.55 -8.49
N HIS A 41 4.00 50.83 -9.38
CA HIS A 41 5.45 50.63 -9.31
C HIS A 41 6.16 51.80 -10.02
N GLN A 42 6.86 52.62 -9.24
CA GLN A 42 7.76 53.65 -9.75
C GLN A 42 8.73 53.04 -10.76
N THR A 43 8.66 53.51 -12.00
CA THR A 43 9.52 53.15 -13.12
C THR A 43 10.95 53.60 -12.84
N LYS A 44 11.74 52.69 -12.28
CA LYS A 44 13.20 52.76 -12.29
C LYS A 44 13.65 52.86 -13.76
N PRO A 45 14.60 53.75 -14.11
CA PRO A 45 15.03 53.94 -15.48
C PRO A 45 15.42 52.59 -16.10
N ILE A 46 14.76 52.25 -17.20
CA ILE A 46 15.04 51.09 -18.05
C ILE A 46 16.39 51.40 -18.70
N ILE A 47 17.46 51.04 -18.02
CA ILE A 47 18.77 50.87 -18.66
C ILE A 47 18.55 49.75 -19.67
N SER A 48 18.63 50.07 -20.97
CA SER A 48 18.57 49.08 -22.03
C SER A 48 19.59 47.98 -21.73
N ASN A 49 19.19 46.72 -21.86
CA ASN A 49 20.07 45.57 -21.60
C ASN A 49 21.34 45.60 -22.46
N GLU A 50 21.33 46.35 -23.56
CA GLU A 50 22.46 46.56 -24.47
C GLU A 50 23.64 47.27 -23.78
N ASP A 51 23.39 48.23 -22.87
CA ASP A 51 24.46 49.02 -22.25
C ASP A 51 25.17 48.31 -21.09
N LYS A 52 24.57 47.24 -20.54
CA LYS A 52 25.21 46.42 -19.48
C LYS A 52 26.11 45.31 -20.02
N ILE A 53 25.93 44.90 -21.28
CA ILE A 53 26.70 43.79 -21.88
C ILE A 53 28.12 44.24 -22.24
N ASN A 54 28.32 45.53 -22.58
CA ASN A 54 29.62 46.05 -23.02
C ASN A 54 30.65 46.24 -21.90
N LEU A 55 30.28 46.15 -20.61
CA LEU A 55 31.22 46.34 -19.50
C LEU A 55 31.74 45.02 -18.89
N LEU A 56 31.12 43.88 -19.19
CA LEU A 56 31.38 42.62 -18.47
C LEU A 56 32.09 41.53 -19.29
N GLY A 57 32.41 41.82 -20.56
CA GLY A 57 32.97 40.84 -21.48
C GLY A 57 31.95 39.80 -21.94
N THR A 58 32.27 39.09 -23.03
CA THR A 58 31.45 37.96 -23.51
C THR A 58 31.42 36.85 -22.44
N PRO A 59 30.24 36.27 -22.12
CA PRO A 59 30.16 35.17 -21.17
C PRO A 59 31.07 33.98 -21.54
N PRO A 60 31.53 33.16 -20.57
CA PRO A 60 32.46 32.07 -20.83
C PRO A 60 31.99 31.08 -21.90
N ASN A 61 32.91 30.66 -22.78
CA ASN A 61 32.67 29.68 -23.86
C ASN A 61 31.51 30.06 -24.80
N THR A 62 31.31 31.36 -25.01
CA THR A 62 30.32 31.90 -25.95
C THR A 62 31.00 32.72 -27.03
N ARG A 63 30.34 32.83 -28.19
CA ARG A 63 30.68 33.77 -29.25
C ARG A 63 29.43 34.48 -29.75
N MET A 64 29.59 35.71 -30.22
CA MET A 64 28.51 36.50 -30.82
C MET A 64 28.41 36.19 -32.32
N ILE A 65 27.24 35.76 -32.80
CA ILE A 65 26.91 35.65 -34.23
C ILE A 65 25.57 36.34 -34.47
N ASN A 66 25.55 37.34 -35.35
CA ASN A 66 24.34 38.11 -35.69
C ASN A 66 23.56 38.59 -34.44
N ASP A 67 24.27 39.27 -33.54
CA ASP A 67 23.74 39.78 -32.26
C ASP A 67 23.17 38.72 -31.31
N SER A 68 23.45 37.44 -31.57
CA SER A 68 23.04 36.32 -30.71
C SER A 68 24.25 35.66 -30.07
N LEU A 69 24.20 35.47 -28.74
CA LEU A 69 25.16 34.64 -28.02
C LEU A 69 24.91 33.17 -28.34
N ILE A 70 25.92 32.52 -28.89
CA ILE A 70 25.92 31.08 -29.15
C ILE A 70 27.08 30.40 -28.44
N CYS A 71 26.91 29.13 -28.10
CA CYS A 71 27.99 28.34 -27.50
C CYS A 71 29.09 28.06 -28.51
N GLU A 72 30.32 28.00 -28.02
CA GLU A 72 31.43 27.40 -28.76
C GLU A 72 31.17 25.91 -29.03
N GLU A 73 31.87 25.35 -30.01
CA GLU A 73 31.68 23.94 -30.40
C GLU A 73 31.96 23.00 -29.23
N GLY A 74 31.04 22.05 -29.00
CA GLY A 74 31.12 21.09 -27.90
C GLY A 74 30.65 21.61 -26.53
N TYR A 75 30.31 22.90 -26.42
CA TYR A 75 29.67 23.46 -25.23
C TYR A 75 28.15 23.50 -25.38
N ILE A 76 27.45 23.41 -24.24
CA ILE A 76 25.99 23.43 -24.14
C ILE A 76 25.54 24.55 -23.20
N SER A 77 24.25 24.87 -23.23
CA SER A 77 23.64 25.85 -22.34
C SER A 77 22.16 25.59 -22.07
N ASP A 78 21.65 26.25 -21.03
CA ASP A 78 20.22 26.41 -20.74
C ASP A 78 19.74 27.78 -21.23
N LYS A 79 18.57 28.23 -20.76
CA LYS A 79 18.00 29.54 -21.14
C LYS A 79 18.82 30.75 -20.65
N GLY A 80 19.89 30.56 -19.88
CA GLY A 80 20.67 31.59 -19.20
C GLY A 80 22.08 31.87 -19.76
N ILE A 81 22.29 31.74 -21.08
CA ILE A 81 23.61 31.94 -21.72
C ILE A 81 24.25 33.28 -21.33
N ALA A 82 23.46 34.36 -21.33
CA ALA A 82 23.96 35.70 -21.03
C ALA A 82 24.49 35.85 -19.59
N GLN A 83 23.97 35.06 -18.62
CA GLN A 83 24.43 35.13 -17.22
C GLN A 83 25.49 34.08 -16.89
N LYS A 84 25.35 32.86 -17.43
CA LYS A 84 26.16 31.70 -17.03
C LYS A 84 27.26 31.36 -18.03
N GLY A 85 27.14 31.84 -19.27
CA GLY A 85 27.90 31.33 -20.40
C GLY A 85 27.45 29.94 -20.83
N CYS A 86 28.30 29.27 -21.60
CA CYS A 86 28.13 27.87 -21.95
C CYS A 86 29.11 26.99 -21.17
N TRP A 87 28.74 25.75 -20.93
CA TRP A 87 29.54 24.79 -20.16
C TRP A 87 29.58 23.45 -20.87
N LYS A 88 30.50 22.59 -20.44
CA LYS A 88 30.59 21.19 -20.83
C LYS A 88 30.98 20.39 -19.60
N CYS A 89 30.64 19.11 -19.57
CA CYS A 89 31.06 18.25 -18.48
C CYS A 89 32.48 17.76 -18.74
N GLU A 90 33.31 17.74 -17.70
CA GLU A 90 34.68 17.21 -17.78
C GLU A 90 34.68 15.73 -18.15
N GLN A 91 33.71 15.00 -17.61
CA GLN A 91 33.49 13.58 -17.86
C GLN A 91 32.17 13.38 -18.60
N LYS A 92 32.08 12.28 -19.36
CA LYS A 92 30.87 11.93 -20.09
C LYS A 92 29.83 11.39 -19.11
N CYS A 93 28.72 12.11 -18.96
CA CYS A 93 27.62 11.67 -18.10
C CYS A 93 27.01 10.34 -18.55
N LEU A 94 26.47 9.60 -17.58
CA LEU A 94 25.81 8.33 -17.78
C LEU A 94 24.66 8.48 -18.80
N LYS A 95 24.71 7.68 -19.87
CA LYS A 95 23.82 7.86 -21.02
C LYS A 95 22.38 7.55 -20.63
N ARG A 96 21.44 8.46 -20.92
CA ARG A 96 19.97 8.38 -20.66
C ARG A 96 19.54 8.59 -19.21
N GLU A 97 20.44 8.44 -18.25
CA GLU A 97 20.13 8.53 -16.81
C GLU A 97 20.73 9.77 -16.17
N ALA A 98 21.66 10.46 -16.82
CA ALA A 98 22.19 11.74 -16.37
C ALA A 98 22.31 12.74 -17.52
N PHE A 99 22.36 14.02 -17.14
CA PHE A 99 22.63 15.14 -18.04
C PHE A 99 23.66 16.08 -17.46
N CYS A 100 24.27 16.89 -18.33
CA CYS A 100 25.29 17.85 -17.92
C CYS A 100 24.67 19.18 -17.47
N ALA A 101 24.63 19.41 -16.17
CA ALA A 101 24.12 20.64 -15.57
C ALA A 101 25.24 21.67 -15.35
N TYR A 102 24.88 22.96 -15.34
CA TYR A 102 25.82 24.03 -14.99
C TYR A 102 26.34 23.82 -13.54
N PRO A 103 27.65 23.99 -13.27
CA PRO A 103 28.71 24.54 -14.13
C PRO A 103 29.56 23.49 -14.87
N GLY A 104 28.97 22.37 -15.33
CA GLY A 104 29.70 21.26 -15.97
C GLY A 104 29.74 20.00 -15.12
N LYS A 105 28.69 19.75 -14.31
CA LYS A 105 28.56 18.55 -13.48
C LYS A 105 27.48 17.64 -14.04
N CYS A 106 27.72 16.34 -13.99
CA CYS A 106 26.68 15.37 -14.30
C CYS A 106 25.67 15.31 -13.15
N VAL A 107 24.39 15.33 -13.51
CA VAL A 107 23.27 15.24 -12.57
C VAL A 107 22.31 14.18 -13.09
N CYS A 108 21.91 13.26 -12.22
CA CYS A 108 20.98 12.22 -12.59
C CYS A 108 19.59 12.79 -12.91
N HIS A 109 18.92 12.18 -13.87
CA HIS A 109 17.60 12.57 -14.32
C HIS A 109 16.54 12.27 -13.27
N ARG A 110 15.50 13.10 -13.22
CA ARG A 110 14.27 12.86 -12.44
C ARG A 110 14.55 12.55 -10.95
N GLY A 111 15.51 13.25 -10.36
CA GLY A 111 15.87 13.13 -8.94
C GLY A 111 16.42 11.77 -8.51
N LEU A 112 16.91 10.95 -9.44
CA LEU A 112 17.73 9.79 -9.11
C LEU A 112 18.98 10.24 -8.33
N LEU A 113 19.55 9.34 -7.53
CA LEU A 113 20.75 9.61 -6.72
C LEU A 113 21.98 8.99 -7.38
N GLY A 114 23.14 9.60 -7.21
CA GLY A 114 24.39 9.10 -7.78
C GLY A 114 25.36 10.22 -8.17
N ASP A 115 26.46 9.84 -8.83
CA ASP A 115 27.46 10.78 -9.35
C ASP A 115 27.11 11.29 -10.76
N GLY A 116 26.13 10.67 -11.43
CA GLY A 116 25.73 11.00 -12.79
C GLY A 116 26.76 10.60 -13.86
N ILE A 117 27.86 9.95 -13.47
CA ILE A 117 28.96 9.56 -14.34
C ILE A 117 28.99 8.04 -14.46
N ASN A 118 29.12 7.36 -13.31
CA ASN A 118 29.19 5.91 -13.22
C ASN A 118 27.86 5.30 -12.77
N ASP A 119 27.08 6.05 -11.98
CA ASP A 119 25.86 5.51 -11.37
C ASP A 119 24.75 6.55 -11.21
N CYS A 120 23.53 6.08 -11.40
CA CYS A 120 22.28 6.75 -11.09
C CYS A 120 21.26 5.70 -10.64
N TYR A 121 20.88 5.72 -9.36
CA TYR A 121 20.02 4.73 -8.74
C TYR A 121 18.80 5.37 -8.08
N HIS A 122 17.78 4.55 -7.86
CA HIS A 122 16.55 4.97 -7.21
C HIS A 122 16.77 5.21 -5.71
N PRO A 123 16.20 6.27 -5.11
CA PRO A 123 16.29 6.48 -3.68
C PRO A 123 15.59 5.35 -2.93
N ILE A 124 16.12 4.98 -1.76
CA ILE A 124 15.48 4.01 -0.85
C ILE A 124 14.56 4.79 0.09
N PRO A 125 13.23 4.64 0.00
CA PRO A 125 12.32 5.38 0.85
C PRO A 125 12.34 4.89 2.29
N THR A 126 12.05 5.79 3.23
CA THR A 126 11.83 5.47 4.64
C THR A 126 10.34 5.54 4.96
N ILE A 127 9.76 4.48 5.51
CA ILE A 127 8.34 4.47 5.90
C ILE A 127 8.16 5.29 7.19
N VAL A 128 7.30 6.31 7.13
CA VAL A 128 6.96 7.17 8.28
C VAL A 128 5.81 6.56 9.07
N ASN A 129 4.72 6.23 8.39
CA ASN A 129 3.57 5.56 8.99
C ASN A 129 2.78 4.76 7.97
N VAL A 130 1.94 3.86 8.48
CA VAL A 130 1.02 3.05 7.70
C VAL A 130 -0.39 3.23 8.25
N THR A 131 -1.33 3.59 7.38
CA THR A 131 -2.75 3.69 7.73
C THR A 131 -3.53 2.57 7.03
N ASN A 132 -4.32 1.82 7.80
CA ASN A 132 -5.11 0.70 7.30
C ASN A 132 -6.61 0.97 7.55
N PRO A 133 -7.36 1.43 6.54
CA PRO A 133 -8.80 1.62 6.69
C PRO A 133 -9.50 0.29 7.03
N PRO A 134 -10.39 0.23 8.05
CA PRO A 134 -10.96 -1.02 8.56
C PRO A 134 -11.66 -1.92 7.53
N THR A 135 -12.19 -1.33 6.46
CA THR A 135 -12.96 -2.04 5.42
C THR A 135 -12.24 -2.11 4.08
N SER A 136 -10.97 -1.69 3.99
CA SER A 136 -10.22 -1.74 2.74
C SER A 136 -9.39 -3.02 2.60
N ASN A 137 -9.22 -3.43 1.36
CA ASN A 137 -8.23 -4.43 0.94
C ASN A 137 -6.91 -3.77 0.55
N PHE A 138 -6.57 -2.64 1.17
CA PHE A 138 -5.34 -1.91 0.91
C PHE A 138 -4.90 -1.13 2.15
N ILE A 139 -3.62 -0.75 2.18
CA ILE A 139 -3.05 0.18 3.14
C ILE A 139 -2.52 1.42 2.43
N TRP A 140 -2.46 2.52 3.17
CA TRP A 140 -1.76 3.73 2.79
C TRP A 140 -0.42 3.78 3.51
N VAL A 141 0.66 4.00 2.77
CA VAL A 141 2.01 4.12 3.29
C VAL A 141 2.48 5.54 3.05
N ASN A 142 2.76 6.25 4.14
CA ASN A 142 3.45 7.54 4.11
C ASN A 142 4.96 7.30 4.20
N PHE A 143 5.74 8.04 3.42
CA PHE A 143 7.18 7.82 3.31
C PHE A 143 7.95 9.15 3.22
N THR A 144 9.24 9.08 3.52
CA THR A 144 10.20 10.21 3.50
C THR A 144 11.52 9.77 2.84
N ASP A 145 12.51 10.66 2.86
CA ASP A 145 13.88 10.47 2.36
C ASP A 145 13.96 10.29 0.84
N VAL A 146 13.04 10.99 0.16
CA VAL A 146 12.96 11.07 -1.30
C VAL A 146 13.15 12.52 -1.71
N ASP A 147 14.11 12.77 -2.60
CA ASP A 147 14.34 14.11 -3.14
C ASP A 147 13.02 14.65 -3.76
N PRO A 148 12.60 15.89 -3.47
CA PRO A 148 11.37 16.46 -4.07
C PRO A 148 11.36 16.50 -5.60
N GLN A 149 12.53 16.45 -6.25
CA GLN A 149 12.68 16.37 -7.69
C GLN A 149 12.55 14.93 -8.22
N TYR A 150 12.51 13.93 -7.33
CA TYR A 150 12.36 12.54 -7.71
C TYR A 150 10.95 12.25 -8.21
N GLN A 151 10.86 11.77 -9.44
CA GLN A 151 9.59 11.42 -10.07
C GLN A 151 9.34 9.92 -9.93
N ILE A 152 8.52 9.53 -8.96
CA ILE A 152 8.09 8.15 -8.75
C ILE A 152 7.28 7.70 -9.98
N ARG A 153 7.82 6.71 -10.71
CA ARG A 153 7.15 6.10 -11.87
C ARG A 153 6.40 4.85 -11.50
N GLU A 154 7.06 4.01 -10.72
CA GLU A 154 6.59 2.73 -10.23
C GLU A 154 6.98 2.62 -8.77
N ALA A 155 6.14 1.93 -8.01
CA ALA A 155 6.38 1.65 -6.61
C ALA A 155 5.83 0.27 -6.28
N PHE A 156 6.44 -0.40 -5.33
CA PHE A 156 6.11 -1.76 -4.94
C PHE A 156 5.99 -1.82 -3.42
N CYS A 157 5.06 -2.64 -2.94
CA CYS A 157 4.95 -2.97 -1.52
C CYS A 157 5.18 -4.46 -1.35
N LYS A 158 5.97 -4.83 -0.35
CA LYS A 158 6.30 -6.21 -0.01
C LYS A 158 5.76 -6.54 1.36
N PHE A 159 4.93 -7.56 1.41
CA PHE A 159 4.35 -8.15 2.61
C PHE A 159 4.94 -9.55 2.73
N ASN A 160 5.96 -9.72 3.58
CA ASN A 160 6.69 -10.98 3.69
C ASN A 160 7.25 -11.47 2.34
N TYR A 161 6.66 -12.51 1.74
CA TYR A 161 7.06 -13.05 0.43
C TYR A 161 6.24 -12.52 -0.74
N THR A 162 5.14 -11.81 -0.48
CA THR A 162 4.24 -11.30 -1.51
C THR A 162 4.64 -9.87 -1.88
N ILE A 163 4.90 -9.62 -3.15
CA ILE A 163 5.16 -8.28 -3.68
C ILE A 163 3.96 -7.86 -4.54
N VAL A 164 3.46 -6.65 -4.30
CA VAL A 164 2.37 -6.05 -5.07
C VAL A 164 2.81 -4.71 -5.65
N LEU A 165 2.26 -4.37 -6.82
CA LEU A 165 2.41 -3.04 -7.40
C LEU A 165 1.60 -2.03 -6.56
N ALA A 166 2.22 -0.92 -6.21
CA ALA A 166 1.61 0.19 -5.49
C ALA A 166 1.13 1.26 -6.47
N SER A 167 0.10 2.00 -6.09
CA SER A 167 -0.30 3.22 -6.80
C SER A 167 0.01 4.44 -5.93
N LEU A 168 0.43 5.55 -6.55
CA LEU A 168 0.69 6.81 -5.85
C LEU A 168 -0.54 7.70 -5.92
N ASP A 169 -1.06 8.13 -4.77
CA ASP A 169 -2.22 9.03 -4.67
C ASP A 169 -1.97 10.06 -3.57
N ASN A 170 -2.03 11.35 -3.92
CA ASN A 170 -1.74 12.49 -3.03
C ASN A 170 -0.43 12.36 -2.22
N GLY A 171 0.63 11.81 -2.84
CA GLY A 171 1.92 11.60 -2.20
C GLY A 171 2.00 10.38 -1.27
N LEU A 172 0.94 9.60 -1.14
CA LEU A 172 0.90 8.36 -0.37
C LEU A 172 0.93 7.15 -1.31
N LEU A 173 1.59 6.07 -0.89
CA LEU A 173 1.53 4.80 -1.61
C LEU A 173 0.32 3.98 -1.15
N LYS A 174 -0.50 3.56 -2.11
CA LYS A 174 -1.60 2.63 -1.91
C LYS A 174 -1.16 1.22 -2.27
N CYS A 175 -1.05 0.36 -1.27
CA CYS A 175 -0.64 -1.03 -1.43
C CYS A 175 -1.85 -1.96 -1.27
N GLY A 176 -2.14 -2.80 -2.26
CA GLY A 176 -3.18 -3.83 -2.14
C GLY A 176 -2.78 -4.93 -1.15
N LEU A 177 -3.67 -5.30 -0.23
CA LEU A 177 -3.53 -6.45 0.65
C LEU A 177 -4.10 -7.69 -0.04
N SER A 178 -3.24 -8.68 -0.30
CA SER A 178 -3.72 -10.04 -0.63
C SER A 178 -4.41 -10.66 0.59
N ILE A 179 -5.28 -11.65 0.38
CA ILE A 179 -5.90 -12.43 1.48
C ILE A 179 -4.80 -13.03 2.37
N ASP A 180 -3.73 -13.53 1.76
CA ASP A 180 -2.58 -14.11 2.46
C ASP A 180 -1.73 -13.05 3.18
N ALA A 181 -1.90 -11.76 2.84
CA ALA A 181 -1.17 -10.67 3.46
C ALA A 181 -1.79 -10.18 4.77
N LYS A 182 -2.97 -10.69 5.16
CA LYS A 182 -3.66 -10.27 6.38
C LYS A 182 -2.94 -10.68 7.67
N ASP A 183 -2.19 -11.78 7.61
CA ASP A 183 -1.38 -12.24 8.74
C ASP A 183 0.03 -11.62 8.73
N ASN A 184 0.36 -10.83 7.71
CA ASN A 184 1.68 -10.20 7.60
C ASN A 184 1.75 -8.94 8.45
N ARG A 185 2.61 -8.98 9.46
CA ARG A 185 2.83 -7.86 10.39
C ARG A 185 3.77 -6.79 9.88
N PHE A 186 4.36 -6.95 8.70
CA PHE A 186 5.36 -6.01 8.20
C PHE A 186 5.18 -5.70 6.73
N VAL A 187 5.49 -4.45 6.38
CA VAL A 187 5.53 -3.95 5.00
C VAL A 187 6.88 -3.30 4.72
N GLN A 188 7.39 -3.52 3.51
CA GLN A 188 8.51 -2.78 2.92
C GLN A 188 8.03 -2.13 1.63
N ILE A 189 8.65 -1.01 1.23
CA ILE A 189 8.38 -0.36 -0.04
C ILE A 189 9.66 -0.20 -0.87
N SER A 190 9.52 -0.17 -2.19
CA SER A 190 10.61 -0.01 -3.16
C SER A 190 10.14 0.76 -4.39
N PHE A 191 11.03 1.51 -5.03
CA PHE A 191 10.75 2.18 -6.32
C PHE A 191 11.38 1.48 -7.53
N ASP A 192 12.16 0.42 -7.32
CA ASP A 192 12.90 -0.28 -8.37
C ASP A 192 12.82 -1.81 -8.26
N PHE A 193 12.01 -2.34 -7.33
CA PHE A 193 11.84 -3.76 -7.02
C PHE A 193 13.05 -4.46 -6.37
N PHE A 194 14.23 -3.85 -6.36
CA PHE A 194 15.47 -4.43 -5.85
C PHE A 194 15.87 -3.87 -4.49
N ASN A 195 15.77 -2.56 -4.32
CA ASN A 195 16.17 -1.85 -3.11
C ASN A 195 14.94 -1.53 -2.26
N TRP A 196 14.91 -2.08 -1.05
CA TRP A 196 13.75 -2.04 -0.17
C TRP A 196 14.00 -1.18 1.07
N SER A 197 12.96 -0.49 1.52
CA SER A 197 12.95 0.18 2.83
C SER A 197 13.19 -0.82 3.96
N GLN A 198 13.52 -0.30 5.15
CA GLN A 198 13.45 -1.12 6.36
C GLN A 198 12.01 -1.64 6.58
N PRO A 199 11.84 -2.86 7.11
CA PRO A 199 10.52 -3.39 7.45
C PRO A 199 9.81 -2.50 8.47
N TYR A 200 8.58 -2.10 8.16
CA TYR A 200 7.72 -1.35 9.06
C TYR A 200 6.65 -2.28 9.64
N ILE A 201 6.50 -2.30 10.97
CA ILE A 201 5.49 -3.12 11.64
C ILE A 201 4.12 -2.45 11.48
N ILE A 202 3.17 -3.17 10.90
CA ILE A 202 1.78 -2.72 10.81
C ILE A 202 1.16 -3.00 12.17
N ASP A 203 0.94 -1.95 12.97
CA ASP A 203 0.22 -2.10 14.24
C ASP A 203 -1.19 -2.62 13.94
N ASP A 204 -1.54 -3.76 14.55
CA ASP A 204 -2.78 -4.51 14.30
C ASP A 204 -4.03 -3.71 14.73
N VAL A 205 -4.47 -2.75 13.91
CA VAL A 205 -5.79 -2.15 14.02
C VAL A 205 -6.88 -3.20 13.77
N TRP A 206 -6.55 -4.28 13.05
CA TRP A 206 -7.45 -5.39 12.74
C TRP A 206 -7.94 -6.15 13.98
N GLY A 207 -7.11 -6.24 15.03
CA GLY A 207 -7.46 -6.95 16.26
C GLY A 207 -8.40 -6.17 17.17
N ALA A 208 -8.34 -4.84 17.17
CA ALA A 208 -9.10 -4.01 18.11
C ALA A 208 -10.59 -3.91 17.73
N GLU A 209 -10.92 -3.84 16.45
CA GLU A 209 -12.32 -3.68 16.02
C GLU A 209 -13.08 -5.02 15.97
N GLN A 210 -12.40 -6.11 15.61
CA GLN A 210 -13.00 -7.44 15.70
C GLN A 210 -13.19 -7.89 17.14
N SER A 211 -12.26 -7.56 18.06
CA SER A 211 -12.44 -7.84 19.48
C SER A 211 -13.60 -7.03 20.07
N LYS A 212 -13.75 -5.76 19.69
CA LYS A 212 -14.89 -4.93 20.13
C LYS A 212 -16.23 -5.46 19.62
N LYS A 213 -16.34 -5.82 18.33
CA LYS A 213 -17.58 -6.43 17.79
C LYS A 213 -17.87 -7.80 18.37
N ALA A 214 -16.85 -8.64 18.60
CA ALA A 214 -17.01 -9.91 19.28
C ALA A 214 -17.48 -9.71 20.73
N GLN A 215 -16.94 -8.72 21.42
CA GLN A 215 -17.33 -8.36 22.79
C GLN A 215 -18.75 -7.79 22.84
N GLU A 216 -19.13 -6.87 21.94
CA GLU A 216 -20.50 -6.36 21.82
C GLU A 216 -21.50 -7.47 21.49
N MET A 217 -21.13 -8.41 20.61
CA MET A 217 -21.96 -9.58 20.29
C MET A 217 -22.11 -10.52 21.49
N GLN A 218 -21.04 -10.70 22.28
CA GLN A 218 -21.06 -11.51 23.49
C GLN A 218 -21.88 -10.87 24.61
N GLU A 219 -21.78 -9.55 24.79
CA GLU A 219 -22.63 -8.78 25.70
C GLU A 219 -24.11 -8.83 25.25
N ALA A 220 -24.41 -8.72 23.96
CA ALA A 220 -25.79 -8.86 23.44
C ALA A 220 -26.38 -10.26 23.72
N ILE A 221 -25.59 -11.33 23.60
CA ILE A 221 -26.00 -12.69 23.99
C ILE A 221 -26.26 -12.77 25.50
N GLU A 222 -25.49 -12.03 26.30
CA GLU A 222 -25.62 -12.04 27.75
C GLU A 222 -26.88 -11.31 28.24
N TRP A 223 -27.26 -10.19 27.62
CA TRP A 223 -28.42 -9.39 28.04
C TRP A 223 -29.75 -9.81 27.38
N GLY A 224 -29.72 -10.50 26.23
CA GLY A 224 -30.91 -10.84 25.45
C GLY A 224 -31.73 -12.04 25.92
N MET A 225 -31.26 -12.84 26.88
CA MET A 225 -32.02 -14.00 27.38
C MET A 225 -32.55 -13.78 28.80
N PRO A 226 -33.88 -13.80 29.02
CA PRO A 226 -34.44 -13.78 30.37
C PRO A 226 -33.88 -14.96 31.16
N LYS A 227 -33.44 -14.73 32.41
CA LYS A 227 -32.72 -15.70 33.25
C LYS A 227 -33.38 -17.10 33.29
N ALA A 228 -34.70 -17.16 33.17
CA ALA A 228 -35.48 -18.41 33.12
C ALA A 228 -35.21 -19.29 31.88
N LYS A 229 -34.78 -18.73 30.74
CA LYS A 229 -34.49 -19.47 29.50
C LYS A 229 -33.03 -19.94 29.39
N LYS A 230 -32.10 -19.31 30.12
CA LYS A 230 -30.68 -19.75 30.16
C LYS A 230 -30.54 -21.12 30.83
N LEU A 231 -31.29 -21.36 31.91
CA LEU A 231 -31.23 -22.65 32.62
C LEU A 231 -31.76 -23.81 31.76
N THR A 232 -32.83 -23.57 31.00
CA THR A 232 -33.45 -24.60 30.14
C THR A 232 -32.56 -24.96 28.95
N VAL A 233 -31.87 -23.99 28.35
CA VAL A 233 -30.92 -24.26 27.25
C VAL A 233 -29.68 -25.00 27.76
N VAL A 234 -29.11 -24.59 28.90
CA VAL A 234 -27.96 -25.30 29.50
C VAL A 234 -28.37 -26.72 29.89
N MET A 235 -29.54 -26.92 30.50
CA MET A 235 -30.04 -28.26 30.82
C MET A 235 -30.29 -29.11 29.57
N LEU A 236 -30.79 -28.53 28.48
CA LEU A 236 -30.96 -29.22 27.19
C LEU A 236 -29.62 -29.63 26.58
N ILE A 237 -28.61 -28.75 26.61
CA ILE A 237 -27.25 -29.07 26.13
C ILE A 237 -26.65 -30.20 26.98
N VAL A 238 -26.73 -30.10 28.31
CA VAL A 238 -26.26 -31.14 29.23
C VAL A 238 -26.99 -32.47 28.97
N PHE A 239 -28.31 -32.44 28.76
CA PHE A 239 -29.08 -33.64 28.38
C PHE A 239 -28.61 -34.22 27.04
N LEU A 240 -28.45 -33.39 26.01
CA LEU A 240 -28.04 -33.84 24.68
C LEU A 240 -26.62 -34.41 24.64
N PHE A 241 -25.70 -33.93 25.48
CA PHE A 241 -24.31 -34.40 25.48
C PHE A 241 -24.01 -35.48 26.53
N LEU A 242 -24.68 -35.48 27.68
CA LEU A 242 -24.45 -36.48 28.73
C LEU A 242 -25.31 -37.74 28.55
N LEU A 243 -26.55 -37.62 28.06
CA LEU A 243 -27.39 -38.81 27.87
C LEU A 243 -26.78 -39.82 26.90
N PRO A 244 -26.21 -39.46 25.73
CA PRO A 244 -25.61 -40.44 24.83
C PRO A 244 -24.40 -41.14 25.45
N LYS A 245 -23.62 -40.45 26.30
CA LYS A 245 -22.49 -41.06 27.01
C LYS A 245 -22.97 -42.07 28.06
N ILE A 246 -23.99 -41.73 28.84
CA ILE A 246 -24.59 -42.64 29.83
C ILE A 246 -25.22 -43.84 29.10
N TRP A 247 -25.95 -43.62 28.01
CA TRP A 247 -26.56 -44.69 27.22
C TRP A 247 -25.52 -45.63 26.60
N ARG A 248 -24.38 -45.09 26.13
CA ARG A 248 -23.26 -45.89 25.62
C ARG A 248 -22.61 -46.73 26.73
N GLN A 249 -22.48 -46.21 27.95
CA GLN A 249 -21.99 -46.96 29.11
C GLN A 249 -22.93 -48.11 29.50
N VAL A 250 -24.25 -47.87 29.52
CA VAL A 250 -25.26 -48.91 29.84
C VAL A 250 -25.24 -50.02 28.78
N LYS A 251 -25.18 -49.67 27.49
CA LYS A 251 -25.12 -50.66 26.40
C LYS A 251 -23.86 -51.54 26.48
N ASN A 252 -22.71 -50.95 26.80
CA ASN A 252 -21.46 -51.69 26.95
C ASN A 252 -21.51 -52.68 28.13
N LYS A 253 -22.17 -52.31 29.23
CA LYS A 253 -22.35 -53.21 30.38
C LYS A 253 -23.22 -54.43 30.03
N GLN A 254 -24.33 -54.23 29.30
CA GLN A 254 -25.20 -55.34 28.88
C GLN A 254 -24.51 -56.34 27.96
N ILE A 255 -23.67 -55.86 27.04
CA ILE A 255 -22.88 -56.71 26.13
C ILE A 255 -21.85 -57.54 26.92
N ALA A 256 -21.19 -56.94 27.93
CA ALA A 256 -20.26 -57.66 28.79
C ALA A 256 -20.93 -58.77 29.60
N ASP A 257 -22.13 -58.51 30.16
CA ASP A 257 -22.90 -59.50 30.92
C ASP A 257 -23.40 -60.66 30.04
N GLN A 258 -23.75 -60.41 28.76
CA GLN A 258 -24.11 -61.48 27.81
C GLN A 258 -22.91 -62.37 27.48
N HIS A 259 -21.73 -61.80 27.20
CA HIS A 259 -20.54 -62.59 26.93
C HIS A 259 -20.06 -63.44 28.12
N MET A 260 -20.27 -62.98 29.36
CA MET A 260 -20.00 -63.83 30.54
C MET A 260 -20.91 -65.06 30.62
N ARG A 261 -22.21 -64.94 30.27
CA ARG A 261 -23.13 -66.09 30.29
C ARG A 261 -22.79 -67.12 29.21
N GLU A 262 -22.35 -66.68 28.04
CA GLU A 262 -21.94 -67.59 26.96
C GLU A 262 -20.71 -68.42 27.34
N ARG A 263 -19.72 -67.83 28.03
CA ARG A 263 -18.52 -68.57 28.49
C ARG A 263 -18.84 -69.66 29.53
N VAL A 264 -19.77 -69.38 30.45
CA VAL A 264 -20.17 -70.37 31.47
C VAL A 264 -20.87 -71.59 30.83
N ASN A 265 -21.59 -71.39 29.72
CA ASN A 265 -22.23 -72.50 29.01
C ASN A 265 -21.26 -73.34 28.17
N THR A 266 -20.17 -72.75 27.65
CA THR A 266 -19.16 -73.52 26.89
C THR A 266 -18.31 -74.43 27.78
N ASP A 267 -18.04 -74.04 29.02
CA ASP A 267 -17.25 -74.85 29.95
C ASP A 267 -18.06 -76.04 30.53
N ALA A 268 -19.39 -75.91 30.57
CA ALA A 268 -20.28 -77.00 31.01
C ALA A 268 -20.39 -78.16 29.99
N VAL A 269 -20.11 -77.92 28.71
CA VAL A 269 -20.16 -78.96 27.65
C VAL A 269 -18.88 -79.82 27.64
N PHE A 270 -17.77 -79.33 28.21
CA PHE A 270 -16.47 -80.03 28.19
C PHE A 270 -16.28 -81.04 29.34
N ILE A 271 -17.19 -81.11 30.31
CA ILE A 271 -17.07 -82.00 31.48
C ILE A 271 -17.92 -83.29 31.33
N SER A 272 -18.71 -83.42 30.26
CA SER A 272 -19.59 -84.58 30.02
C SER A 272 -19.19 -85.46 28.82
N ALA A 273 -17.91 -85.43 28.41
CA ALA A 273 -17.36 -86.29 27.36
C ALA A 273 -16.24 -87.18 27.90
#